data_AF-A0A1M5BZX5-F1
#
_entry.id   AF-A0A1M5BZX5-F1
#
_cell.length_a   1.000
_cell.length_b   1.000
_cell.length_c   1.000
_cell.angle_alpha   90.00
_cell.angle_beta   90.00
_cell.angle_gamma   90.00
#
_symmetry.space_group_name_H-M   'P 1'
#
loop_
_entity.id
_entity.type
_entity.pdbx_description
1 polymer ?
#
loop_
_entity_poly.entity_id
_entity_poly.type
_entity_poly.pdbx_seq_one_letter_code
_entity_poly.pdbx_strand_id
1 'polypeptide(L)'
;MNVAEAISKIFSLEFYIKTPPEGNVCFAQNEEVRDDFRTFFTLTNLLNYIHGILASAEYPKLKNELLESKFQQITIPESEQLFWDLVREGEALRIENRAKAKDQKSISISFPISGKNRVTREVFELNEELENGEPGGVLSETEIDTGKLWINEKQYFDKVPKIAWEFQLETYSPVGEWLLEHKNQELKSGEIFEFQEILVNIAETAMLRNGREA
;
A
#
# COMPACT_ATOMS: atom_id res chain seq x y z
N MET A 1 0.70 -2.03 -19.27
CA MET A 1 1.98 -1.92 -18.55
C MET A 1 1.67 -1.09 -17.35
N ASN A 2 1.75 -1.65 -16.15
CA ASN A 2 1.39 -0.92 -14.93
C ASN A 2 2.50 0.09 -14.55
N VAL A 3 2.23 0.98 -13.59
CA VAL A 3 3.18 2.00 -13.12
C VAL A 3 4.52 1.41 -12.66
N ALA A 4 4.52 0.25 -12.00
CA ALA A 4 5.74 -0.41 -11.53
C ALA A 4 6.58 -0.91 -12.71
N GLU A 5 5.95 -1.55 -13.70
CA GLU A 5 6.60 -2.01 -14.93
C GLU A 5 7.17 -0.83 -15.74
N ALA A 6 6.45 0.30 -15.77
CA ALA A 6 6.89 1.50 -16.46
C ALA A 6 8.15 2.11 -15.80
N ILE A 7 8.13 2.30 -14.48
CA ILE A 7 9.28 2.79 -13.69
C ILE A 7 10.46 1.84 -13.84
N SER A 8 10.22 0.53 -13.70
CA SER A 8 11.23 -0.51 -13.85
C SER A 8 11.92 -0.44 -15.21
N LYS A 9 11.14 -0.32 -16.29
CA LYS A 9 11.66 -0.25 -17.65
C LYS A 9 12.42 1.05 -17.94
N ILE A 10 11.94 2.19 -17.46
CA ILE A 10 12.51 3.50 -17.78
C ILE A 10 13.81 3.74 -17.01
N PHE A 11 13.87 3.36 -15.74
CA PHE A 11 15.06 3.56 -14.90
C PHE A 11 15.95 2.33 -14.78
N SER A 12 15.59 1.22 -15.44
CA SER A 12 16.33 -0.05 -15.33
C SER A 12 16.45 -0.57 -13.89
N LEU A 13 15.42 -0.31 -13.07
CA LEU A 13 15.31 -0.80 -11.70
C LEU A 13 14.47 -2.08 -11.68
N GLU A 14 14.89 -3.10 -10.94
CA GLU A 14 14.03 -4.26 -10.68
C GLU A 14 12.89 -3.88 -9.73
N PHE A 15 11.70 -4.44 -9.94
CA PHE A 15 10.58 -4.26 -9.01
C PHE A 15 10.38 -5.52 -8.17
N TYR A 16 10.31 -5.35 -6.86
CA TYR A 16 9.99 -6.44 -5.93
C TYR A 16 8.77 -6.09 -5.08
N ILE A 17 7.82 -7.01 -4.94
CA ILE A 17 6.65 -6.77 -4.10
C ILE A 17 7.01 -6.73 -2.61
N LYS A 18 8.01 -7.51 -2.20
CA LYS A 18 8.61 -7.45 -0.86
C LYS A 18 10.06 -7.01 -0.93
N THR A 19 10.58 -6.56 0.20
CA THR A 19 12.02 -6.36 0.34
C THR A 19 12.77 -7.68 0.10
N PRO A 20 13.67 -7.76 -0.89
CA PRO A 20 14.53 -8.93 -1.04
C PRO A 20 15.34 -9.12 0.23
N PRO A 21 15.54 -10.37 0.72
CA PRO A 21 16.39 -10.59 1.86
C PRO A 21 17.78 -10.04 1.58
N GLU A 22 18.33 -9.27 2.54
CA GLU A 22 19.69 -8.76 2.47
C GLU A 22 20.64 -9.94 2.23
N GLY A 23 21.13 -10.08 1.00
CA GLY A 23 22.27 -10.94 0.74
C GLY A 23 23.44 -10.43 1.58
N ASN A 24 24.41 -11.30 1.89
CA ASN A 24 25.55 -11.00 2.76
C ASN A 24 26.43 -9.78 2.36
N VAL A 25 26.09 -9.05 1.28
CA VAL A 25 26.81 -7.86 0.79
C VAL A 25 25.90 -6.79 0.17
N CYS A 26 24.60 -6.70 0.52
CA CYS A 26 23.72 -5.70 -0.10
C CYS A 26 23.12 -4.72 0.92
N PHE A 27 23.77 -3.56 1.08
CA PHE A 27 23.24 -2.39 1.80
C PHE A 27 22.20 -1.61 0.98
N ALA A 28 21.63 -2.16 -0.11
CA ALA A 28 20.84 -1.40 -1.09
C ALA A 28 19.58 -0.70 -0.52
N GLN A 29 19.11 -1.09 0.67
CA GLN A 29 18.03 -0.39 1.37
C GLN A 29 18.49 0.55 2.49
N ASN A 30 19.79 0.58 2.80
CA ASN A 30 20.33 1.54 3.74
C ASN A 30 20.12 2.97 3.19
N GLU A 31 19.61 3.86 4.02
CA GLU A 31 19.39 5.28 3.69
C GLU A 31 20.70 5.98 3.26
N GLU A 32 21.86 5.47 3.70
CA GLU A 32 23.18 5.97 3.33
C GLU A 32 23.62 5.56 1.91
N VAL A 33 22.92 4.61 1.28
CA VAL A 33 23.19 4.26 -0.13
C VAL A 33 22.62 5.34 -1.02
N ARG A 34 23.52 5.98 -1.77
CA ARG A 34 23.16 6.94 -2.81
C ARG A 34 22.25 6.29 -3.84
N ASP A 35 21.27 7.06 -4.31
CA ASP A 35 20.26 6.59 -5.26
C ASP A 35 20.87 5.97 -6.53
N ASP A 36 22.00 6.50 -7.03
CA ASP A 36 22.74 5.97 -8.20
C ASP A 36 23.23 4.52 -8.07
N PHE A 37 23.21 3.94 -6.86
CA PHE A 37 23.58 2.53 -6.61
C PHE A 37 22.37 1.64 -6.34
N ARG A 38 21.15 2.18 -6.36
CA ARG A 38 19.94 1.38 -6.23
C ARG A 38 19.71 0.64 -7.54
N THR A 39 19.48 -0.66 -7.43
CA THR A 39 19.20 -1.53 -8.59
C THR A 39 17.75 -2.02 -8.60
N PHE A 40 16.99 -1.68 -7.57
CA PHE A 40 15.61 -2.11 -7.42
C PHE A 40 14.79 -1.13 -6.57
N PHE A 41 13.47 -1.24 -6.65
CA PHE A 41 12.52 -0.60 -5.76
C PHE A 41 11.45 -1.60 -5.32
N THR A 42 10.81 -1.32 -4.19
CA THR A 42 9.80 -2.21 -3.61
C THR A 42 8.38 -1.67 -3.76
N LEU A 43 7.37 -2.49 -3.45
CA LEU A 43 6.00 -2.01 -3.31
C LEU A 43 5.89 -0.87 -2.30
N THR A 44 6.64 -0.90 -1.20
CA THR A 44 6.69 0.22 -0.24
C THR A 44 7.23 1.48 -0.87
N ASN A 45 8.31 1.40 -1.67
CA ASN A 45 8.81 2.58 -2.41
C ASN A 45 7.77 3.11 -3.39
N LEU A 46 7.10 2.23 -4.13
CA LEU A 46 6.04 2.62 -5.06
C LEU A 46 4.87 3.32 -4.34
N LEU A 47 4.43 2.80 -3.19
CA LEU A 47 3.38 3.41 -2.40
C LEU A 47 3.80 4.77 -1.85
N ASN A 48 5.05 4.92 -1.40
CA ASN A 48 5.61 6.19 -0.95
C ASN A 48 5.65 7.21 -2.10
N TYR A 49 6.11 6.81 -3.28
CA TYR A 49 6.11 7.63 -4.47
C TYR A 49 4.70 8.17 -4.81
N ILE A 50 3.71 7.28 -4.83
CA ILE A 50 2.32 7.64 -5.11
C ILE A 50 1.78 8.58 -4.03
N HIS A 51 2.09 8.30 -2.76
CA HIS A 51 1.73 9.16 -1.65
C HIS A 51 2.31 10.57 -1.81
N GLY A 52 3.59 10.68 -2.18
CA GLY A 52 4.26 11.96 -2.46
C GLY A 52 3.57 12.76 -3.56
N ILE A 53 3.22 12.11 -4.68
CA ILE A 53 2.47 12.77 -5.75
C ILE A 53 1.11 13.27 -5.28
N LEU A 54 0.33 12.43 -4.58
CA LEU A 54 -1.01 12.77 -4.11
C LEU A 54 -1.01 13.85 -3.01
N ALA A 55 0.05 13.88 -2.21
CA ALA A 55 0.22 14.84 -1.12
C ALA A 55 0.82 16.17 -1.59
N SER A 56 1.54 16.19 -2.71
CA SER A 56 2.17 17.38 -3.27
C SER A 56 1.16 18.52 -3.48
N ALA A 57 1.59 19.75 -3.15
CA ALA A 57 0.81 20.96 -3.39
C ALA A 57 0.55 21.20 -4.89
N GLU A 58 1.36 20.60 -5.76
CA GLU A 58 1.22 20.70 -7.22
C GLU A 58 0.28 19.64 -7.81
N TYR A 59 -0.26 18.74 -6.97
CA TYR A 59 -1.19 17.70 -7.41
C TYR A 59 -2.34 18.20 -8.31
N PRO A 60 -2.98 19.38 -8.10
CA PRO A 60 -4.01 19.87 -9.02
C PRO A 60 -3.49 20.18 -10.44
N LYS A 61 -2.24 20.64 -10.57
CA LYS A 61 -1.60 20.88 -11.87
C LYS A 61 -1.26 19.56 -12.54
N LEU A 62 -0.63 18.65 -11.79
CA LEU A 62 -0.34 17.27 -12.23
C LEU A 62 -1.63 16.57 -12.67
N LYS A 63 -2.73 16.69 -11.90
CA LYS A 63 -4.05 16.12 -12.22
C LYS A 63 -4.57 16.58 -13.59
N ASN A 64 -4.43 17.86 -13.95
CA ASN A 64 -4.87 18.35 -15.26
C ASN A 64 -4.06 17.77 -16.43
N GLU A 65 -2.77 17.50 -16.22
CA GLU A 65 -1.92 16.78 -17.18
C GLU A 65 -2.25 15.27 -17.22
N LEU A 66 -2.76 14.72 -16.12
CA LEU A 66 -3.16 13.30 -15.97
C LEU A 66 -4.58 12.98 -16.47
N LEU A 67 -5.44 13.99 -16.64
CA LEU A 67 -6.88 13.84 -16.89
C LEU A 67 -7.27 13.52 -18.35
N GLU A 68 -6.33 13.39 -19.28
CA GLU A 68 -6.68 13.03 -20.67
C GLU A 68 -7.13 11.57 -20.84
N SER A 69 -6.94 10.72 -19.81
CA SER A 69 -7.41 9.33 -19.81
C SER A 69 -8.41 9.10 -18.67
N LYS A 70 -9.48 8.34 -18.95
CA LYS A 70 -10.51 7.94 -17.96
C LYS A 70 -9.99 7.05 -16.82
N PHE A 71 -8.69 6.76 -16.82
CA PHE A 71 -7.96 6.17 -15.72
C PHE A 71 -7.03 7.25 -15.21
N GLN A 72 -7.13 7.60 -13.92
CA GLN A 72 -6.14 8.47 -13.28
C GLN A 72 -4.79 7.74 -13.27
N GLN A 73 -4.04 7.91 -14.36
CA GLN A 73 -2.72 7.33 -14.48
C GLN A 73 -1.82 8.05 -13.48
N ILE A 74 -1.07 7.30 -12.70
CA ILE A 74 0.02 7.89 -11.91
C ILE A 74 1.08 8.31 -12.92
N THR A 75 1.49 9.58 -12.87
CA THR A 75 2.55 10.10 -13.75
C THR A 75 3.79 9.25 -13.57
N ILE A 76 4.56 9.03 -14.64
CA ILE A 76 5.90 8.47 -14.53
C ILE A 76 6.87 9.64 -14.30
N PRO A 77 7.80 9.57 -13.33
CA PRO A 77 8.65 10.72 -13.05
C PRO A 77 9.65 10.95 -14.19
N GLU A 78 10.10 12.19 -14.37
CA GLU A 78 10.98 12.57 -15.48
C GLU A 78 12.41 12.02 -15.34
N SER A 79 12.81 11.64 -14.12
CA SER A 79 14.12 11.10 -13.81
C SER A 79 14.07 10.16 -12.61
N GLU A 80 15.07 9.29 -12.52
CA GLU A 80 15.25 8.40 -11.37
C GLU A 80 15.48 9.20 -10.07
N GLN A 81 16.22 10.31 -10.14
CA GLN A 81 16.42 11.19 -8.99
C GLN A 81 15.09 11.73 -8.47
N LEU A 82 14.23 12.22 -9.37
CA LEU A 82 12.90 12.73 -9.00
C LEU A 82 12.01 11.61 -8.44
N PHE A 83 12.10 10.39 -8.95
CA PHE A 83 11.41 9.23 -8.37
C PHE A 83 11.79 9.06 -6.91
N TRP A 84 13.09 8.95 -6.60
CA TRP A 84 13.56 8.72 -5.25
C TRP A 84 13.31 9.92 -4.31
N ASP A 85 13.35 11.15 -4.82
CA ASP A 85 12.98 12.35 -4.05
C ASP A 85 11.50 12.28 -3.60
N LEU A 86 10.60 11.93 -4.52
CA LEU A 86 9.18 11.75 -4.22
C LEU A 86 8.90 10.56 -3.32
N VAL A 87 9.69 9.47 -3.41
CA VAL A 87 9.64 8.35 -2.46
C VAL A 87 9.95 8.85 -1.04
N ARG A 88 11.03 9.61 -0.85
CA ARG A 88 11.41 10.14 0.47
C ARG A 88 10.38 11.12 1.01
N GLU A 89 9.90 12.03 0.16
CA GLU A 89 8.90 13.02 0.56
C GLU A 89 7.59 12.34 0.97
N GLY A 90 7.10 11.40 0.16
CA GLY A 90 5.88 10.66 0.45
C GLY A 90 5.97 9.81 1.72
N GLU A 91 7.14 9.21 1.98
CA GLU A 91 7.41 8.51 3.23
C GLU A 91 7.34 9.44 4.45
N ALA A 92 8.03 10.58 4.38
CA ALA A 92 8.04 11.57 5.45
C ALA A 92 6.63 12.10 5.74
N LEU A 93 5.86 12.40 4.70
CA LEU A 93 4.47 12.86 4.82
C LEU A 93 3.57 11.80 5.44
N ARG A 94 3.74 10.52 5.10
CA ARG A 94 2.98 9.43 5.71
C ARG A 94 3.30 9.28 7.19
N ILE A 95 4.57 9.30 7.56
CA ILE A 95 5.01 9.24 8.96
C ILE A 95 4.43 10.43 9.75
N GLU A 96 4.50 11.64 9.19
CA GLU A 96 3.95 12.84 9.81
C GLU A 96 2.42 12.73 9.96
N ASN A 97 1.71 12.27 8.92
CA ASN A 97 0.26 12.09 8.95
C ASN A 97 -0.16 11.06 10.02
N ARG A 98 0.56 9.94 10.13
CA ARG A 98 0.35 8.95 11.20
C ARG A 98 0.55 9.56 12.58
N ALA A 99 1.60 10.36 12.78
CA ALA A 99 1.86 11.02 14.05
C ALA A 99 0.77 12.05 14.41
N LYS A 100 0.22 12.77 13.41
CA LYS A 100 -0.88 13.73 13.60
C LYS A 100 -2.22 13.06 13.89
N ALA A 101 -2.45 11.84 13.40
CA ALA A 101 -3.75 11.16 13.45
C ALA A 101 -4.20 10.66 14.85
N LYS A 102 -3.43 10.91 15.93
CA LYS A 102 -3.69 10.63 17.37
C LYS A 102 -4.81 9.60 17.63
N ASP A 103 -4.45 8.36 17.97
CA ASP A 103 -5.22 7.23 18.57
C ASP A 103 -6.64 6.87 18.05
N GLN A 104 -7.38 7.77 17.38
CA GLN A 104 -8.76 7.55 16.93
C GLN A 104 -8.88 7.30 15.42
N LYS A 105 -7.88 7.67 14.61
CA LYS A 105 -7.86 7.42 13.14
C LYS A 105 -6.74 6.51 12.66
N SER A 106 -5.92 5.97 13.57
CA SER A 106 -4.84 5.06 13.18
C SER A 106 -5.39 3.69 12.79
N ILE A 107 -5.14 3.27 11.55
CA ILE A 107 -5.47 1.93 11.07
C ILE A 107 -4.57 0.93 11.80
N SER A 108 -5.19 -0.05 12.47
CA SER A 108 -4.47 -1.12 13.18
C SER A 108 -4.95 -2.47 12.67
N ILE A 109 -4.15 -3.06 11.78
CA ILE A 109 -4.38 -4.39 11.22
C ILE A 109 -3.66 -5.41 12.09
N SER A 110 -4.34 -6.49 12.45
CA SER A 110 -3.76 -7.54 13.29
C SER A 110 -3.76 -8.90 12.60
N PHE A 111 -2.93 -9.82 13.06
CA PHE A 111 -2.93 -11.22 12.60
C PHE A 111 -3.13 -12.15 13.80
N PRO A 112 -4.39 -12.29 14.28
CA PRO A 112 -4.67 -12.79 15.63
C PRO A 112 -4.57 -14.30 15.78
N ILE A 113 -4.68 -15.07 14.69
CA ILE A 113 -4.78 -16.53 14.75
C ILE A 113 -3.42 -17.16 14.44
N SER A 114 -2.82 -17.79 15.45
CA SER A 114 -1.61 -18.63 15.27
C SER A 114 -1.91 -19.88 14.44
N GLY A 115 -0.92 -20.35 13.68
CA GLY A 115 -1.09 -21.52 12.83
C GLY A 115 0.09 -21.74 11.88
N LYS A 116 -0.18 -22.40 10.75
CA LYS A 116 0.83 -22.76 9.75
C LYS A 116 1.29 -21.59 8.88
N ASN A 117 0.61 -20.44 8.96
CA ASN A 117 0.89 -19.22 8.19
C ASN A 117 1.01 -19.46 6.68
N ARG A 118 0.39 -20.53 6.16
CA ARG A 118 0.49 -20.88 4.75
C ARG A 118 -0.58 -20.15 3.98
N VAL A 119 -0.18 -19.45 2.91
CA VAL A 119 -1.12 -18.78 2.02
C VAL A 119 -1.69 -19.83 1.05
N THR A 120 -2.97 -20.14 1.21
CA THR A 120 -3.73 -21.04 0.34
C THR A 120 -5.02 -20.42 -0.18
N ARG A 121 -5.38 -19.24 0.33
CA ARG A 121 -6.57 -18.47 -0.03
C ARG A 121 -6.22 -16.99 -0.11
N GLU A 122 -7.06 -16.28 -0.84
CA GLU A 122 -7.04 -14.83 -0.99
C GLU A 122 -8.52 -14.42 -1.06
N VAL A 123 -9.12 -14.21 0.10
CA VAL A 123 -10.55 -13.86 0.21
C VAL A 123 -10.68 -12.74 1.21
N PHE A 124 -11.26 -11.62 0.78
CA PHE A 124 -11.70 -10.56 1.66
C PHE A 124 -13.17 -10.79 2.05
N GLU A 125 -13.44 -10.77 3.34
CA GLU A 125 -14.79 -10.85 3.91
C GLU A 125 -15.04 -9.54 4.67
N LEU A 126 -15.96 -8.72 4.16
CA LEU A 126 -16.35 -7.47 4.81
C LEU A 126 -17.00 -7.80 6.16
N ASN A 127 -16.69 -7.03 7.21
CA ASN A 127 -17.43 -7.14 8.45
C ASN A 127 -18.82 -6.54 8.22
N GLU A 128 -19.84 -7.40 8.10
CA GLU A 128 -21.22 -6.97 8.24
C GLU A 128 -21.40 -6.60 9.72
N GLU A 129 -21.58 -5.31 10.03
CA GLU A 129 -22.02 -4.94 11.36
C GLU A 129 -23.32 -5.69 11.65
N LEU A 130 -23.38 -6.41 12.78
CA LEU A 130 -24.66 -6.90 13.27
C LEU A 130 -25.52 -5.65 13.53
N GLU A 131 -26.55 -5.45 12.69
CA GLU A 131 -27.68 -4.56 12.93
C GLU A 131 -28.41 -4.99 14.22
N ASN A 132 -27.79 -4.83 15.39
CA ASN A 132 -28.45 -4.96 16.66
C ASN A 132 -29.05 -3.60 17.07
N GLY A 133 -29.97 -3.15 16.21
CA GLY A 133 -31.18 -2.38 16.48
C GLY A 133 -31.16 -1.25 17.52
N GLU A 134 -30.97 -0.02 17.04
CA GLU A 134 -31.84 1.12 17.40
C GLU A 134 -32.13 1.95 16.13
N PRO A 135 -33.42 2.17 15.75
CA PRO A 135 -33.75 3.08 14.65
C PRO A 135 -33.54 4.52 15.12
N GLY A 136 -32.35 5.06 14.86
CA GLY A 136 -31.98 6.42 15.27
C GLY A 136 -30.49 6.67 15.46
N GLY A 137 -29.63 5.65 15.35
CA GLY A 137 -28.18 5.84 15.31
C GLY A 137 -27.75 6.38 13.95
N VAL A 138 -27.42 7.67 13.89
CA VAL A 138 -26.76 8.26 12.73
C VAL A 138 -25.44 7.52 12.53
N LEU A 139 -25.33 6.74 11.45
CA LEU A 139 -24.06 6.24 10.94
C LEU A 139 -23.13 7.45 10.84
N SER A 140 -22.04 7.45 11.62
CA SER A 140 -21.06 8.52 11.46
C SER A 140 -20.43 8.32 10.07
N GLU A 141 -20.44 9.34 9.23
CA GLU A 141 -19.72 9.38 7.93
C GLU A 141 -18.19 9.14 8.06
N THR A 142 -17.70 8.78 9.25
CA THR A 142 -16.28 8.74 9.61
C THR A 142 -15.73 7.34 9.91
N GLU A 143 -16.54 6.28 9.85
CA GLU A 143 -16.05 4.91 10.02
C GLU A 143 -15.61 4.29 8.69
N ILE A 144 -14.41 3.73 8.69
CA ILE A 144 -13.82 3.06 7.53
C ILE A 144 -14.34 1.63 7.51
N ASP A 145 -14.99 1.22 6.42
CA ASP A 145 -15.37 -0.19 6.18
C ASP A 145 -14.13 -1.09 6.34
N THR A 146 -14.19 -2.07 7.25
CA THR A 146 -13.11 -3.04 7.47
C THR A 146 -13.61 -4.48 7.38
N GLY A 147 -12.70 -5.41 7.11
CA GLY A 147 -13.00 -6.82 7.01
C GLY A 147 -11.82 -7.72 7.34
N LYS A 148 -12.01 -9.01 7.10
CA LYS A 148 -11.00 -10.06 7.26
C LYS A 148 -10.40 -10.42 5.90
N LEU A 149 -9.09 -10.36 5.79
CA LEU A 149 -8.35 -10.86 4.64
C LEU A 149 -7.81 -12.25 4.95
N TRP A 150 -8.51 -13.28 4.50
CA TRP A 150 -8.19 -14.68 4.72
C TRP A 150 -7.04 -15.13 3.85
N ILE A 151 -5.98 -15.63 4.48
CA ILE A 151 -4.86 -16.29 3.78
C ILE A 151 -5.02 -17.81 3.72
N ASN A 152 -5.86 -18.39 4.57
CA ASN A 152 -6.25 -19.82 4.55
C ASN A 152 -7.59 -19.99 5.28
N GLU A 153 -8.00 -21.24 5.55
CA GLU A 153 -9.30 -21.53 6.20
C GLU A 153 -9.40 -21.05 7.66
N LYS A 154 -8.28 -20.71 8.32
CA LYS A 154 -8.25 -20.40 9.76
C LYS A 154 -7.62 -19.05 10.08
N GLN A 155 -6.70 -18.58 9.25
CA GLN A 155 -5.87 -17.42 9.54
C GLN A 155 -6.16 -16.30 8.55
N TYR A 156 -6.23 -15.09 9.10
CA TYR A 156 -6.60 -13.89 8.38
C TYR A 156 -5.91 -12.67 9.00
N PHE A 157 -5.74 -11.62 8.20
CA PHE A 157 -5.49 -10.28 8.69
C PHE A 157 -6.83 -9.64 9.05
N ASP A 158 -6.96 -9.15 10.28
CA ASP A 158 -8.18 -8.57 10.82
C ASP A 158 -8.17 -7.05 10.70
N LYS A 159 -9.35 -6.45 10.63
CA LYS A 159 -9.57 -5.00 10.46
C LYS A 159 -8.88 -4.41 9.23
N VAL A 160 -8.76 -5.19 8.15
CA VAL A 160 -8.21 -4.70 6.88
C VAL A 160 -9.23 -3.74 6.26
N PRO A 161 -8.89 -2.47 5.98
CA PRO A 161 -9.78 -1.55 5.29
C PRO A 161 -10.19 -2.10 3.93
N LYS A 162 -11.50 -2.09 3.64
CA LYS A 162 -12.05 -2.51 2.33
C LYS A 162 -11.40 -1.73 1.18
N ILE A 163 -11.18 -0.43 1.38
CA ILE A 163 -10.52 0.43 0.41
C ILE A 163 -9.09 -0.04 0.07
N ALA A 164 -8.38 -0.69 1.01
CA ALA A 164 -7.06 -1.24 0.73
C ALA A 164 -7.13 -2.52 -0.12
N TRP A 165 -8.12 -3.38 0.13
CA TRP A 165 -8.40 -4.56 -0.70
C TRP A 165 -8.80 -4.19 -2.13
N GLU A 166 -9.65 -3.16 -2.28
CA GLU A 166 -10.15 -2.68 -3.58
C GLU A 166 -9.17 -1.76 -4.31
N PHE A 167 -8.07 -1.38 -3.67
CA PHE A 167 -7.10 -0.46 -4.24
C PHE A 167 -6.41 -1.08 -5.47
N GLN A 168 -6.58 -0.42 -6.61
CA GLN A 168 -5.92 -0.77 -7.86
C GLN A 168 -5.04 0.36 -8.37
N LEU A 169 -3.88 -0.01 -8.90
CA LEU A 169 -2.98 0.82 -9.68
C LEU A 169 -3.05 0.36 -11.14
N GLU A 170 -3.96 0.95 -11.90
CA GLU A 170 -4.32 0.47 -13.24
C GLU A 170 -4.80 -1.00 -13.20
N THR A 171 -4.02 -1.94 -13.75
CA THR A 171 -4.33 -3.38 -13.73
C THR A 171 -3.67 -4.12 -12.57
N TYR A 172 -2.90 -3.44 -11.72
CA TYR A 172 -2.13 -4.02 -10.62
C TYR A 172 -2.89 -3.87 -9.29
N SER A 173 -3.19 -4.98 -8.62
CA SER A 173 -3.73 -5.00 -7.25
C SER A 173 -2.59 -5.29 -6.26
N PRO A 174 -2.10 -4.30 -5.48
CA PRO A 174 -0.97 -4.52 -4.60
C PRO A 174 -1.19 -5.64 -3.58
N VAL A 175 -2.39 -5.72 -3.00
CA VAL A 175 -2.73 -6.74 -2.01
C VAL A 175 -2.77 -8.12 -2.66
N GLY A 176 -3.42 -8.23 -3.82
CA GLY A 176 -3.57 -9.51 -4.48
C GLY A 176 -2.27 -10.06 -5.06
N GLU A 177 -1.45 -9.20 -5.63
CA GLU A 177 -0.14 -9.58 -6.16
C GLU A 177 0.80 -10.03 -5.04
N TRP A 178 0.75 -9.38 -3.87
CA TRP A 178 1.47 -9.86 -2.68
C TRP A 178 1.03 -11.26 -2.26
N LEU A 179 -0.28 -11.52 -2.20
CA LEU A 179 -0.81 -12.85 -1.83
C LEU A 179 -0.48 -13.91 -2.89
N LEU A 180 -0.48 -13.54 -4.16
CA LEU A 180 -0.12 -14.42 -5.26
C LEU A 180 1.35 -14.85 -5.21
N GLU A 181 2.29 -13.91 -4.94
CA GLU A 181 3.71 -14.23 -4.77
C GLU A 181 3.97 -15.17 -3.59
N HIS A 182 3.15 -15.09 -2.54
CA HIS A 182 3.28 -15.93 -1.35
C HIS A 182 2.44 -17.22 -1.44
N LYS A 183 1.76 -17.48 -2.56
CA LYS A 183 0.88 -18.63 -2.72
C LYS A 183 1.63 -19.94 -2.48
N ASN A 184 1.04 -20.78 -1.63
CA ASN A 184 1.60 -22.04 -1.13
C ASN A 184 2.87 -21.91 -0.29
N GLN A 185 3.33 -20.69 0.05
CA GLN A 185 4.45 -20.43 0.94
C GLN A 185 3.97 -20.23 2.38
N GLU A 186 4.86 -20.47 3.33
CA GLU A 186 4.62 -20.22 4.75
C GLU A 186 5.25 -18.89 5.14
N LEU A 187 4.43 -17.97 5.65
CA LEU A 187 4.86 -16.63 6.02
C LEU A 187 5.66 -16.68 7.33
N LYS A 188 6.84 -16.07 7.31
CA LYS A 188 7.62 -15.78 8.51
C LYS A 188 7.01 -14.62 9.28
N SER A 189 7.30 -14.53 10.57
CA SER A 189 6.81 -13.42 11.42
C SER A 189 7.16 -12.04 10.88
N GLY A 190 8.35 -11.87 10.29
CA GLY A 190 8.75 -10.62 9.63
C GLY A 190 7.89 -10.29 8.41
N GLU A 191 7.54 -11.28 7.58
CA GLU A 191 6.69 -11.09 6.39
C GLU A 191 5.24 -10.76 6.77
N ILE A 192 4.74 -11.32 7.88
CA ILE A 192 3.42 -10.97 8.43
C ILE A 192 3.41 -9.50 8.86
N PHE A 193 4.43 -9.06 9.59
CA PHE A 193 4.55 -7.67 10.03
C PHE A 193 4.72 -6.70 8.84
N GLU A 194 5.59 -7.04 7.89
CA GLU A 194 5.79 -6.25 6.66
C GLU A 194 4.47 -6.11 5.88
N PHE A 195 3.69 -7.19 5.76
CA PHE A 195 2.41 -7.12 5.07
C PHE A 195 1.35 -6.31 5.81
N GLN A 196 1.33 -6.34 7.14
CA GLN A 196 0.48 -5.43 7.93
C GLN A 196 0.81 -3.97 7.60
N GLU A 197 2.10 -3.60 7.57
CA GLU A 197 2.53 -2.24 7.19
C GLU A 197 2.17 -1.90 5.74
N ILE A 198 2.35 -2.83 4.80
CA ILE A 198 1.94 -2.64 3.39
C ILE A 198 0.43 -2.37 3.30
N LEU A 199 -0.40 -3.15 4.00
CA LEU A 199 -1.85 -2.95 3.99
C LEU A 199 -2.25 -1.56 4.55
N VAL A 200 -1.59 -1.10 5.62
CA VAL A 200 -1.79 0.26 6.15
C VAL A 200 -1.35 1.32 5.12
N ASN A 201 -0.18 1.15 4.50
CA ASN A 201 0.34 2.06 3.48
C ASN A 201 -0.61 2.18 2.27
N ILE A 202 -1.18 1.06 1.83
CA ILE A 202 -2.16 1.02 0.75
C ILE A 202 -3.42 1.78 1.16
N ALA A 203 -3.93 1.52 2.36
CA ALA A 203 -5.14 2.17 2.87
C ALA A 203 -5.00 3.70 2.95
N GLU A 204 -3.88 4.19 3.49
CA GLU A 204 -3.60 5.63 3.62
C GLU A 204 -3.48 6.30 2.25
N THR A 205 -2.76 5.67 1.31
CA THR A 205 -2.64 6.16 -0.07
C THR A 205 -4.00 6.17 -0.78
N ALA A 206 -4.83 5.14 -0.58
CA ALA A 206 -6.15 5.06 -1.17
C ALA A 206 -7.11 6.14 -0.62
N MET A 207 -7.09 6.37 0.70
CA MET A 207 -7.88 7.43 1.34
C MET A 207 -7.46 8.82 0.85
N LEU A 208 -6.15 9.06 0.74
CA LEU A 208 -5.62 10.32 0.21
C LEU A 208 -6.07 10.52 -1.24
N ARG A 209 -6.04 9.48 -2.07
CA ARG A 209 -6.52 9.53 -3.45
C ARG A 209 -8.00 9.90 -3.51
N ASN A 210 -8.86 9.16 -2.81
CA ASN A 210 -10.31 9.41 -2.83
C ASN A 210 -10.67 10.81 -2.30
N GLY A 211 -9.97 11.30 -1.28
CA GLY A 211 -10.18 12.65 -0.74
C GLY A 211 -9.79 13.80 -1.69
N ARG A 212 -9.07 13.52 -2.78
CA ARG A 212 -8.71 14.47 -3.84
C ARG A 212 -9.59 14.36 -5.09
N GLU A 213 -10.42 13.32 -5.16
CA GLU A 213 -11.39 13.07 -6.23
C GLU A 213 -12.76 13.69 -5.94
N ALA A 214 -13.14 13.77 -4.66
CA ALA A 214 -14.35 14.42 -4.17
C ALA A 214 -14.27 15.95 -4.26
#